data_AF-A0A2M7A013-F1
#
_entry.id   AF-A0A2M7A013-F1
#
_cell.length_a   1.000
_cell.length_b   1.000
_cell.length_c   1.000
_cell.angle_alpha   90.00
_cell.angle_beta   90.00
_cell.angle_gamma   90.00
#
_symmetry.space_group_name_H-M   'P 1'
#
loop_
_entity.id
_entity.type
_entity.pdbx_description
1 polymer ?
#
loop_
_entity_poly.entity_id
_entity_poly.type
_entity_poly.pdbx_seq_one_letter_code
_entity_poly.pdbx_strand_id
1 'polypeptide(L)' 'MAKKRNFNERRTGNVLDITDPKVYEAIKKRAYELYCKRHHTHGNDMHDWLEAEKQIRREMESRR' A
#
# COMPACT_ATOMS: atom_id res chain seq x y z
N MET A 1 0.19 -27.11 -6.93
CA MET A 1 1.34 -26.28 -6.52
C MET A 1 0.84 -24.88 -6.20
N ALA A 2 0.66 -24.51 -4.93
CA ALA A 2 0.19 -23.17 -4.54
C ALA A 2 1.28 -22.48 -3.71
N LYS A 3 2.14 -21.69 -4.36
CA LYS A 3 3.16 -20.89 -3.70
C LYS A 3 2.48 -19.65 -3.12
N LYS A 4 1.96 -19.78 -1.90
CA LYS A 4 1.44 -18.66 -1.11
C LYS A 4 2.55 -17.61 -1.02
N ARG A 5 2.37 -16.47 -1.68
CA ARG A 5 3.33 -15.35 -1.62
C ARG A 5 3.29 -14.82 -0.19
N ASN A 6 4.35 -15.12 0.56
CA ASN A 6 4.62 -14.50 1.85
C ASN A 6 4.87 -13.01 1.61
N PHE A 7 3.83 -12.21 1.78
CA PHE A 7 3.91 -10.76 1.81
C PHE A 7 4.31 -10.36 3.22
N ASN A 8 5.55 -10.64 3.61
CA ASN A 8 6.06 -10.11 4.87
C ASN A 8 7.54 -9.75 4.78
N GLU A 9 7.86 -8.68 5.50
CA GLU A 9 9.17 -8.40 6.07
C GLU A 9 10.26 -7.81 5.16
N ARG A 10 9.97 -6.63 4.61
CA ARG A 10 11.02 -5.59 4.57
C ARG A 10 10.52 -4.34 5.26
N ARG A 11 11.00 -4.16 6.50
CA ARG A 11 10.89 -2.94 7.30
C ARG A 11 11.29 -1.73 6.45
N THR A 12 10.31 -0.93 6.02
CA THR A 12 10.54 0.43 5.54
C THR A 12 10.34 1.37 6.73
N GLY A 13 11.38 2.10 7.14
CA GLY A 13 11.30 2.96 8.33
C GLY A 13 10.19 4.00 8.21
N ASN A 14 9.40 4.17 9.29
CA ASN A 14 8.19 5.01 9.39
C ASN A 14 6.98 4.57 8.54
N VAL A 15 6.67 3.27 8.56
CA VAL A 15 5.38 2.74 8.09
C VAL A 15 4.30 3.24 9.06
N LEU A 16 3.20 3.75 8.51
CA LEU A 16 1.94 3.79 9.25
C LEU A 16 1.69 2.42 9.91
N ASP A 17 0.93 2.40 11.00
CA ASP A 17 0.51 1.14 11.60
C ASP A 17 -0.41 0.39 10.62
N ILE A 18 0.19 -0.41 9.73
CA ILE A 18 -0.49 -1.29 8.79
C ILE A 18 -1.20 -2.45 9.51
N THR A 19 -1.03 -2.55 10.83
CA THR A 19 -1.78 -3.49 11.67
C THR A 19 -3.17 -2.96 11.99
N ASP A 20 -3.38 -1.64 11.91
CA ASP A 20 -4.71 -1.05 11.93
C ASP A 20 -5.47 -1.45 10.66
N PRO A 21 -6.61 -2.16 10.79
CA PRO A 21 -7.34 -2.67 9.64
C PRO A 21 -7.87 -1.53 8.75
N LYS A 22 -8.17 -0.35 9.30
CA LYS A 22 -8.67 0.78 8.51
C LYS A 22 -7.56 1.36 7.63
N VAL A 23 -6.36 1.48 8.18
CA VAL A 23 -5.18 1.95 7.42
C VAL A 23 -4.85 0.95 6.33
N TYR A 24 -4.83 -0.35 6.65
CA TYR A 24 -4.55 -1.40 5.69
C TYR A 24 -5.55 -1.40 4.52
N GLU A 25 -6.86 -1.31 4.81
CA GLU A 25 -7.89 -1.24 3.77
C GLU A 25 -7.77 0.03 2.91
N ALA A 26 -7.45 1.17 3.52
CA ALA A 26 -7.27 2.43 2.79
C ALA A 26 -6.09 2.36 1.81
N ILE A 27 -4.95 1.84 2.27
CA ILE A 27 -3.75 1.66 1.44
C ILE A 27 -4.05 0.68 0.30
N LYS A 28 -4.68 -0.46 0.61
CA LYS A 28 -5.04 -1.47 -0.39
C LYS A 28 -5.95 -0.90 -1.48
N LYS A 29 -6.99 -0.16 -1.09
CA LYS A 29 -7.91 0.48 -2.03
C LYS A 29 -7.17 1.48 -2.91
N ARG A 30 -6.31 2.30 -2.32
CA ARG A 30 -5.56 3.33 -3.05
C ARG A 30 -4.53 2.76 -4.01
N ALA A 31 -3.83 1.70 -3.61
CA ALA A 31 -2.89 0.98 -4.47
C ALA A 31 -3.61 0.36 -5.68
N TYR A 32 -4.80 -0.21 -5.47
CA TYR A 32 -5.62 -0.76 -6.55
C TYR A 32 -6.09 0.33 -7.53
N GLU A 33 -6.52 1.49 -7.03
CA GLU A 33 -6.89 2.63 -7.88
C GLU A 33 -5.69 3.11 -8.73
N LEU A 34 -4.49 3.16 -8.15
CA LEU A 34 -3.26 3.53 -8.87
C LEU A 34 -2.92 2.51 -9.96
N TYR A 35 -3.03 1.22 -9.64
CA TYR A 35 -2.82 0.12 -10.59
C TYR A 35 -3.79 0.21 -11.79
N CYS A 36 -5.07 0.47 -11.53
CA CYS A 36 -6.07 0.67 -12.60
C CYS A 36 -5.77 1.92 -13.43
N LYS A 37 -5.39 3.05 -12.80
CA LYS A 37 -5.01 4.28 -13.52
C LYS A 37 -3.77 4.11 -14.40
N ARG A 38 -2.83 3.25 -14.01
CA ARG A 38 -1.62 2.93 -14.80
C ARG A 38 -1.85 1.86 -15.88
N HIS A 39 -3.10 1.61 -16.29
CA HIS A 39 -3.46 0.63 -17.32
C HIS A 39 -3.00 -0.80 -17.01
N HIS A 40 -3.03 -1.20 -15.75
CA HIS A 40 -2.63 -2.56 -15.34
C HIS A 40 -1.18 -2.91 -15.70
N THR A 41 -0.30 -1.90 -15.73
CA THR A 41 1.13 -2.10 -16.00
C THR A 41 1.72 -3.04 -14.94
N HIS A 42 2.03 -4.27 -15.34
CA HIS A 42 2.59 -5.29 -14.47
C HIS A 42 4.04 -4.92 -14.09
N GLY A 43 4.38 -5.06 -12.81
CA GLY A 43 5.74 -4.81 -12.29
C GLY A 43 5.88 -3.57 -11.40
N ASN A 44 4.83 -2.74 -11.30
CA ASN A 44 4.80 -1.57 -10.41
C ASN A 44 3.97 -1.80 -9.13
N ASP A 45 3.50 -3.02 -8.87
CA ASP A 45 2.61 -3.33 -7.75
C ASP A 45 3.17 -2.87 -6.38
N MET A 46 4.49 -3.04 -6.17
CA MET A 46 5.17 -2.56 -4.96
C MET A 46 5.26 -1.02 -4.90
N HIS A 47 5.41 -0.38 -6.06
CA HIS A 47 5.49 1.08 -6.15
C HIS A 47 4.11 1.71 -5.90
N ASP A 48 3.05 1.14 -6.47
CA ASP A 48 1.67 1.57 -6.25
C ASP A 48 1.28 1.41 -4.76
N TRP A 49 1.77 0.36 -4.09
CA TRP A 49 1.61 0.18 -2.65
C TRP A 49 2.35 1.26 -1.82
N LEU A 50 3.61 1.53 -2.15
CA LEU A 50 4.41 2.56 -1.46
C LEU A 50 3.84 3.98 -1.67
N GLU A 51 3.37 4.29 -2.87
CA GLU A 51 2.69 5.56 -3.16
C GLU A 51 1.38 5.69 -2.39
N ALA A 52 0.58 4.62 -2.33
CA ALA A 52 -0.65 4.56 -1.55
C ALA A 52 -0.39 4.81 -0.06
N GLU A 53 0.58 4.11 0.53
CA GLU A 53 0.97 4.30 1.93
C GLU A 53 1.39 5.74 2.22
N LYS A 54 2.20 6.33 1.33
CA LYS A 54 2.67 7.71 1.48
C LYS A 54 1.51 8.73 1.39
N GLN A 55 0.52 8.49 0.53
CA GLN A 55 -0.69 9.30 0.45
C GLN A 55 -1.52 9.21 1.73
N ILE A 56 -1.83 7.99 2.19
CA ILE A 56 -2.60 7.78 3.42
C ILE A 56 -1.86 8.38 4.62
N ARG A 57 -0.52 8.30 4.66
CA ARG A 57 0.26 8.89 5.75
C ARG A 57 0.13 10.39 5.81
N ARG A 58 0.26 11.06 4.67
CA ARG A 58 0.05 12.52 4.58
C ARG A 58 -1.37 12.91 4.96
N GLU A 59 -2.37 12.12 4.57
CA GLU A 59 -3.76 12.39 4.90
C GLU A 59 -4.02 12.24 6.41
N MET A 60 -3.44 11.22 7.06
CA MET A 60 -3.55 11.02 8.51
C MET A 60 -2.76 12.06 9.31
N GLU A 61 -1.57 12.44 8.84
CA GLU A 61 -0.74 13.49 9.47
C GLU A 61 -1.40 14.87 9.33
N SER A 62 -2.00 15.17 8.19
CA SER A 62 -2.73 16.43 7.97
C SER A 62 -4.06 16.51 8.73
N ARG A 63 -4.60 15.36 9.16
CA ARG A 63 -5.83 15.26 9.97
C ARG A 63 -5.56 15.20 11.47
N ARG A 64 -4.29 15.22 11.87
CA ARG A 64 -3.84 15.17 13.26
C ARG A 64 -3.73 16.58 13.85
#